data_AF-A0A109PHU9-F1
#
_entry.id   AF-A0A109PHU9-F1
#
_cell.length_a   1.000
_cell.length_b   1.000
_cell.length_c   1.000
_cell.angle_alpha   90.00
_cell.angle_beta   90.00
_cell.angle_gamma   90.00
#
_symmetry.space_group_name_H-M   'P 1'
#
loop_
_entity.id
_entity.type
_entity.pdbx_description
1 polymer ?
#
loop_
_entity_poly.entity_id
_entity_poly.type
_entity_poly.pdbx_seq_one_letter_code
_entity_poly.pdbx_strand_id
1 'polypeptide(L)'
;AAAAAADGTTGRVDPGTFLSASASLSATLFDADYFTEGRECVNCGAISTPLWRRDNTGHYLCNACGLYMKMNGMNRPLIKQPRRLSASRRAGLSCSNCLTNYTSLWRRNPSGEPVCNACG
;
A
#
# COMPACT_ATOMS: atom_id res chain seq x y z
N ALA A 1 23.77 64.68 5.20
CA ALA A 1 22.73 63.78 4.66
C ALA A 1 22.04 63.13 5.86
N ALA A 2 20.80 63.50 6.21
CA ALA A 2 19.53 62.93 5.68
C ALA A 2 19.46 61.41 5.93
N ALA A 3 18.41 60.77 6.44
CA ALA A 3 17.14 61.11 7.06
C ALA A 3 16.66 59.78 7.73
N ALA A 4 15.95 59.82 8.86
CA ALA A 4 14.55 59.41 9.03
C ALA A 4 14.16 57.91 8.84
N ALA A 5 13.22 57.50 9.69
CA ALA A 5 12.72 56.16 10.00
C ALA A 5 11.65 55.60 9.03
N ALA A 6 11.34 54.31 9.18
CA ALA A 6 9.99 53.70 9.29
C ALA A 6 10.18 52.19 9.59
N ASP A 7 9.83 51.68 10.77
CA ASP A 7 8.50 51.27 11.28
C ASP A 7 7.82 50.15 10.48
N GLY A 8 7.46 49.08 11.20
CA GLY A 8 6.92 47.85 10.65
C GLY A 8 6.57 46.80 11.70
N THR A 9 5.84 47.22 12.73
CA THR A 9 4.83 46.45 13.47
C THR A 9 5.27 45.16 14.22
N THR A 10 5.18 45.23 15.55
CA THR A 10 4.50 44.25 16.45
C THR A 10 4.77 42.75 16.24
N GLY A 11 5.25 41.96 17.19
CA GLY A 11 5.43 42.14 18.62
C GLY A 11 5.78 40.78 19.24
N ARG A 12 6.46 40.87 20.38
CA ARG A 12 6.27 40.01 21.56
C ARG A 12 6.37 38.49 21.38
N VAL A 13 7.51 37.95 21.79
CA VAL A 13 7.59 36.57 22.29
C VAL A 13 6.83 36.46 23.61
N ASP A 14 5.83 35.59 23.68
CA ASP A 14 5.32 35.05 24.95
C ASP A 14 5.31 33.51 24.87
N PRO A 15 5.90 32.81 25.86
CA PRO A 15 5.91 31.36 25.96
C PRO A 15 4.60 30.88 26.59
N GLY A 16 3.97 29.84 26.03
CA GLY A 16 2.92 29.10 26.74
C GLY A 16 1.47 29.32 26.29
N THR A 17 1.20 29.32 24.98
CA THR A 17 -0.18 29.06 24.51
C THR A 17 -0.22 27.78 23.69
N PHE A 18 -0.56 26.70 24.38
CA PHE A 18 -1.06 25.43 23.86
C PHE A 18 -2.34 25.69 23.06
N LEU A 19 -2.19 26.13 21.81
CA LEU A 19 -3.26 26.09 20.82
C LEU A 19 -3.36 24.65 20.32
N SER A 20 -4.18 23.90 21.04
CA SER A 20 -4.79 22.65 20.60
C SER A 20 -5.46 22.88 19.25
N ALA A 21 -4.73 22.59 18.17
CA ALA A 21 -5.34 22.27 16.89
C ALA A 21 -5.22 20.76 16.74
N SER A 22 -6.26 20.08 17.23
CA SER A 22 -6.66 18.75 16.78
C SER A 22 -6.97 18.79 15.28
N ALA A 23 -5.98 19.14 14.45
CA ALA A 23 -6.03 18.97 13.02
C ALA A 23 -5.92 17.46 12.81
N SER A 24 -7.10 16.87 12.65
CA SER A 24 -7.34 15.44 12.55
C SER A 24 -6.27 14.80 11.66
N LEU A 25 -5.53 13.83 12.23
CA LEU A 25 -4.60 12.93 11.52
C LEU A 25 -5.26 12.23 10.31
N SER A 26 -6.57 12.36 10.19
CA SER A 26 -7.43 11.93 9.10
C SER A 26 -7.20 12.69 7.79
N ALA A 27 -6.78 13.97 7.81
CA ALA A 27 -6.71 14.79 6.60
C ALA A 27 -5.53 14.43 5.65
N THR A 28 -4.52 13.71 6.12
CA THR A 28 -3.40 13.25 5.27
C THR A 28 -3.55 11.82 4.75
N LEU A 29 -4.54 11.06 5.25
CA LEU A 29 -4.80 9.68 4.81
C LEU A 29 -5.82 9.58 3.67
N PHE A 30 -6.75 10.53 3.58
CA PHE A 30 -7.77 10.53 2.52
C PHE A 30 -7.25 11.02 1.16
N ASP A 31 -6.19 11.82 1.14
CA ASP A 31 -5.59 12.31 -0.11
C ASP A 31 -4.66 11.26 -0.74
N ALA A 32 -4.11 10.36 0.07
CA ALA A 32 -3.20 9.30 -0.40
C ALA A 32 -3.88 8.27 -1.30
N ASP A 33 -5.16 7.93 -1.05
CA ASP A 33 -5.92 6.99 -1.88
C ASP A 33 -6.34 7.61 -3.23
N TYR A 34 -6.71 8.91 -3.26
CA TYR A 34 -7.10 9.58 -4.52
C TYR A 34 -5.94 9.69 -5.52
N PHE A 35 -4.69 9.76 -5.04
CA PHE A 35 -3.49 9.74 -5.88
C PHE A 35 -3.10 8.34 -6.40
N THR A 36 -3.78 7.26 -5.98
CA THR A 36 -3.53 5.88 -6.46
C THR A 36 -4.42 5.45 -7.62
N GLU A 37 -5.57 6.12 -7.82
CA GLU A 37 -6.65 5.73 -8.76
C GLU A 37 -6.27 5.78 -10.26
N GLY A 38 -5.04 6.15 -10.61
CA GLY A 38 -4.60 6.26 -12.02
C GLY A 38 -3.17 5.82 -12.28
N ARG A 39 -2.50 5.18 -11.31
CA ARG A 39 -1.09 4.79 -11.45
C ARG A 39 -1.01 3.33 -11.88
N GLU A 40 -0.54 3.11 -13.10
CA GLU A 40 -0.31 1.76 -13.63
C GLU A 40 1.15 1.56 -14.01
N CYS A 41 1.63 0.34 -13.81
CA CYS A 41 2.97 -0.04 -14.24
C CYS A 41 3.03 -0.12 -15.78
N VAL A 42 3.93 0.64 -16.41
CA VAL A 42 4.06 0.64 -17.89
C VAL A 42 4.49 -0.72 -18.46
N ASN A 43 5.14 -1.57 -17.65
CA ASN A 43 5.55 -2.89 -18.08
C ASN A 43 4.45 -3.94 -17.93
N CYS A 44 3.62 -3.88 -16.87
CA CYS A 44 2.68 -4.98 -16.56
C CYS A 44 1.25 -4.60 -16.26
N GLY A 45 0.90 -3.32 -16.33
CA GLY A 45 -0.45 -2.82 -16.04
C GLY A 45 -0.89 -3.04 -14.59
N ALA A 46 0.05 -3.32 -13.67
CA ALA A 46 -0.28 -3.45 -12.26
C ALA A 46 -0.75 -2.08 -11.74
N ILE A 47 -1.99 -2.03 -11.23
CA ILE A 47 -2.63 -0.85 -10.61
C ILE A 47 -2.38 -0.77 -9.10
N SER A 48 -1.79 -1.82 -8.51
CA SER A 48 -1.44 -1.88 -7.10
C SER A 48 -0.07 -2.52 -6.96
N THR A 49 0.78 -1.91 -6.16
CA THR A 49 2.14 -2.38 -5.87
C THR A 49 2.53 -1.88 -4.48
N PRO A 50 3.27 -2.69 -3.69
CA PRO A 50 3.72 -2.28 -2.36
C PRO A 50 4.71 -1.10 -2.39
N LEU A 51 5.38 -0.90 -3.53
CA LEU A 51 6.26 0.25 -3.77
C LEU A 51 6.22 0.60 -5.25
N TRP A 52 6.02 1.88 -5.55
CA TRP A 52 6.17 2.42 -6.89
C TRP A 52 7.63 2.79 -7.13
N ARG A 53 8.17 2.38 -8.29
CA ARG A 53 9.50 2.75 -8.75
C ARG A 53 9.37 3.68 -9.96
N ARG A 54 10.41 4.48 -10.20
CA ARG A 54 10.52 5.35 -11.38
C ARG A 54 11.80 5.05 -12.13
N ASP A 55 11.70 5.10 -13.45
CA ASP A 55 12.83 4.92 -14.36
C ASP A 55 13.54 6.27 -14.54
N ASN A 56 14.72 6.28 -15.17
CA ASN A 56 15.41 7.53 -15.52
C ASN A 56 14.56 8.46 -16.42
N THR A 57 13.61 7.89 -17.16
CA THR A 57 12.65 8.60 -18.03
C THR A 57 11.40 9.06 -17.26
N GLY A 58 11.27 8.74 -15.98
CA GLY A 58 10.14 9.12 -15.14
C GLY A 58 8.89 8.22 -15.26
N HIS A 59 8.95 7.14 -16.04
CA HIS A 59 7.87 6.15 -16.13
C HIS A 59 7.64 5.42 -14.81
N TYR A 60 6.38 5.04 -14.56
CA TYR A 60 5.99 4.30 -13.37
C TYR A 60 6.14 2.79 -13.57
N LEU A 61 6.91 2.15 -12.69
CA LEU A 61 7.02 0.70 -12.61
C LEU A 61 6.55 0.20 -11.25
N CYS A 62 5.94 -0.99 -11.24
CA CYS A 62 5.71 -1.70 -9.99
C CYS A 62 7.04 -2.22 -9.43
N ASN A 63 7.06 -2.56 -8.14
CA ASN A 63 8.27 -3.00 -7.45
C ASN A 63 8.93 -4.20 -8.16
N ALA A 64 8.13 -5.17 -8.59
CA ALA A 64 8.61 -6.36 -9.28
C ALA A 64 9.23 -6.04 -10.65
N CYS A 65 8.60 -5.17 -11.44
CA CYS A 65 9.11 -4.81 -12.78
C CYS A 65 10.37 -3.96 -12.69
N GLY A 66 10.43 -2.98 -11.77
CA GLY A 66 11.61 -2.14 -11.61
C GLY A 66 12.83 -2.93 -11.08
N LEU A 67 12.62 -3.88 -10.17
CA LEU A 67 13.70 -4.75 -9.71
C LEU A 67 14.16 -5.72 -10.81
N TYR A 68 13.22 -6.29 -11.56
CA TYR A 68 13.55 -7.20 -12.66
C TYR A 68 14.39 -6.51 -13.74
N MET A 69 14.00 -5.31 -14.17
CA MET A 69 14.76 -4.53 -15.15
C MET A 69 16.17 -4.19 -14.63
N LYS A 70 16.30 -3.80 -13.36
CA LYS A 70 17.59 -3.47 -12.74
C LYS A 70 18.54 -4.67 -12.65
N MET A 71 18.01 -5.87 -12.36
CA MET A 71 18.82 -7.08 -12.15
C MET A 71 19.14 -7.82 -13.46
N ASN A 72 18.22 -7.83 -14.41
CA ASN A 72 18.31 -8.66 -15.61
C ASN A 72 18.58 -7.84 -16.89
N GLY A 73 18.51 -6.51 -16.83
CA GLY A 73 18.69 -5.64 -17.99
C GLY A 73 17.61 -5.77 -19.07
N MET A 74 16.54 -6.51 -18.79
CA MET A 74 15.46 -6.81 -19.73
C MET A 74 14.09 -6.60 -19.08
N ASN A 75 13.09 -6.32 -19.89
CA ASN A 75 11.70 -6.20 -19.45
C ASN A 75 11.16 -7.56 -18.96
N ARG A 76 10.34 -7.54 -17.89
CA ARG A 76 9.80 -8.76 -17.30
C ARG A 76 8.87 -9.46 -18.31
N PRO A 77 9.13 -10.72 -18.70
CA PRO A 77 8.26 -11.43 -19.63
C PRO A 77 6.87 -11.58 -19.00
N LEU A 78 5.88 -11.02 -19.69
CA LEU A 78 4.50 -10.89 -19.22
C LEU A 78 3.73 -12.19 -19.42
N ILE A 79 4.09 -13.21 -18.64
CA ILE A 79 3.19 -14.33 -18.44
C ILE A 79 2.07 -13.79 -17.56
N LYS A 80 0.88 -13.56 -18.14
CA LYS A 80 -0.34 -13.17 -17.41
C LYS A 80 -0.60 -14.19 -16.30
N GLN A 81 -0.07 -13.94 -15.11
CA GLN A 81 -0.43 -14.71 -13.93
C GLN A 81 -1.88 -14.32 -13.64
N PRO A 82 -2.84 -15.27 -13.69
CA PRO A 82 -4.21 -14.96 -13.34
C PRO A 82 -4.20 -14.32 -11.95
N ARG A 83 -4.89 -13.18 -11.81
CA ARG A 83 -5.07 -12.51 -10.53
C ARG A 83 -5.40 -13.59 -9.51
N ARG A 84 -4.53 -13.81 -8.52
CA ARG A 84 -4.82 -14.78 -7.47
C ARG A 84 -6.03 -14.23 -6.73
N LEU A 85 -7.21 -14.71 -7.11
CA LEU A 85 -8.40 -14.59 -6.29
C LEU A 85 -7.99 -15.12 -4.92
N SER A 86 -8.24 -14.32 -3.89
CA SER A 86 -7.95 -14.69 -2.51
C SER A 86 -8.36 -16.15 -2.29
N ALA A 87 -7.44 -16.97 -1.80
CA ALA A 87 -7.66 -18.39 -1.54
C ALA A 87 -8.82 -18.63 -0.56
N SER A 88 -9.34 -17.57 0.06
CA SER A 88 -10.55 -17.52 0.87
C SER A 88 -11.82 -17.95 0.12
N ARG A 89 -11.90 -17.83 -1.21
CA ARG A 89 -13.08 -18.28 -1.99
C ARG A 89 -12.95 -19.68 -2.61
N ARG A 90 -12.26 -20.63 -1.98
CA ARG A 90 -12.43 -22.03 -2.40
C ARG A 90 -13.79 -22.51 -1.90
N ALA A 91 -14.81 -22.33 -2.75
CA ALA A 91 -16.13 -22.88 -2.51
C ALA A 91 -16.00 -24.40 -2.31
N GLY A 92 -16.59 -24.92 -1.22
CA GLY A 92 -16.63 -26.36 -0.94
C GLY A 92 -15.50 -26.93 -0.08
N LEU A 93 -14.67 -26.11 0.58
CA LEU A 93 -13.80 -26.62 1.65
C LEU A 93 -14.56 -26.68 2.98
N SER A 94 -14.61 -27.86 3.59
CA SER A 94 -15.11 -28.11 4.94
C SER A 94 -14.01 -28.72 5.80
N CYS A 95 -13.96 -28.35 7.07
CA CYS A 95 -13.01 -28.93 8.03
C CYS A 95 -13.31 -30.40 8.28
N SER A 96 -12.31 -31.27 8.18
CA SER A 96 -12.45 -32.71 8.42
C SER A 96 -12.76 -33.06 9.88
N ASN A 97 -12.47 -32.15 10.82
CA ASN A 97 -12.70 -32.36 12.26
C ASN A 97 -14.03 -31.77 12.76
N CYS A 98 -14.43 -30.58 12.29
CA CYS A 98 -15.61 -29.88 12.83
C CYS A 98 -16.63 -29.45 11.77
N LEU A 99 -16.40 -29.83 10.49
CA LEU A 99 -17.26 -29.53 9.35
C LEU A 99 -17.50 -28.03 9.09
N THR A 100 -16.81 -27.12 9.79
CA THR A 100 -16.91 -25.69 9.47
C THR A 100 -16.50 -25.45 8.03
N ASN A 101 -17.34 -24.70 7.31
CA ASN A 101 -17.08 -24.16 5.97
C ASN A 101 -16.49 -22.74 6.04
N TYR A 102 -16.30 -22.21 7.26
CA TYR A 102 -15.75 -20.89 7.50
C TYR A 102 -14.54 -20.96 8.43
N THR A 103 -13.42 -20.42 7.96
CA THR A 103 -12.18 -20.26 8.73
C THR A 103 -11.36 -19.14 8.11
N SER A 104 -10.62 -18.40 8.93
CA SER A 104 -9.68 -17.37 8.46
C SER A 104 -8.45 -17.98 7.76
N LEU A 105 -8.09 -19.22 8.11
CA LEU A 105 -6.98 -19.95 7.54
C LEU A 105 -7.31 -21.44 7.44
N TRP A 106 -7.03 -22.04 6.29
CA TRP A 106 -7.12 -23.48 6.07
C TRP A 106 -5.74 -24.12 6.28
N ARG A 107 -5.67 -25.13 7.14
CA ARG A 107 -4.48 -25.94 7.43
C ARG A 107 -4.66 -27.36 6.86
N ARG A 108 -3.61 -28.18 6.97
CA ARG A 108 -3.64 -29.61 6.59
C ARG A 108 -3.18 -30.46 7.77
N ASN A 109 -3.93 -31.52 8.06
CA ASN A 109 -3.52 -32.53 9.04
C ASN A 109 -2.42 -33.46 8.43
N PRO A 110 -1.84 -34.41 9.20
CA PRO A 110 -0.85 -35.36 8.69
C PRO A 110 -1.35 -36.25 7.55
N SER A 111 -2.66 -36.49 7.43
CA SER A 111 -3.28 -37.19 6.29
C SER A 111 -3.47 -36.30 5.05
N GLY A 112 -3.15 -35.01 5.13
CA GLY A 112 -3.24 -34.05 4.02
C GLY A 112 -4.62 -33.44 3.79
N GLU A 113 -5.59 -33.75 4.65
CA GLU A 113 -6.98 -33.29 4.59
C GLU A 113 -7.14 -31.85 5.12
N PRO A 114 -8.12 -31.09 4.61
CA PRO A 114 -8.35 -29.72 5.03
C PRO A 114 -8.90 -29.66 6.46
N VAL A 115 -8.26 -28.85 7.31
CA VAL A 115 -8.74 -28.53 8.67
C VAL A 115 -8.79 -27.02 8.87
N CYS A 116 -9.73 -26.55 9.68
CA CYS A 116 -9.85 -25.13 10.01
C CYS A 116 -8.72 -24.68 10.95
N ASN A 117 -8.58 -23.38 11.14
CA ASN A 117 -7.52 -22.79 11.97
C ASN A 117 -7.61 -23.20 13.45
N ALA A 118 -8.78 -23.60 13.93
CA ALA A 118 -8.98 -24.07 15.30
C ALA A 118 -8.69 -25.58 15.46
N CYS A 119 -8.72 -26.35 14.37
CA CYS A 119 -8.61 -27.81 14.41
C CYS A 119 -7.23 -28.35 14.01
N GLY A 120 -6.32 -27.50 13.53
CA GLY A 120 -4.95 -27.85 13.15
C GLY A 120 -3.96 -26.80 13.60
#